data_AF-A0A1I4EK65-F1
#
_entry.id   AF-A0A1I4EK65-F1
#
_cell.length_a   1.000
_cell.length_b   1.000
_cell.length_c   1.000
_cell.angle_alpha   90.00
_cell.angle_beta   90.00
_cell.angle_gamma   90.00
#
_symmetry.space_group_name_H-M   'P 1'
#
loop_
_entity.id
_entity.type
_entity.pdbx_description
1 polymer ?
#
loop_
_entity_poly.entity_id
_entity_poly.type
_entity_poly.pdbx_seq_one_letter_code
_entity_poly.pdbx_strand_id
1 'polypeptide(L)' 'MHKILLGAAIALIGLGMSSSANAWPPPTATCDASNAGAQTATPFGSGYIVWECDGSQWYFMLQYVCDSNGNNCIPL' A
#
# COMPACT_ATOMS: atom_id res chain seq x y z
N MET A 1 -17.39 -52.85 -15.98
CA MET A 1 -16.33 -52.41 -15.05
C MET A 1 -15.19 -51.86 -15.90
N HIS A 2 -14.74 -50.62 -15.65
CA HIS A 2 -13.41 -50.03 -15.86
C HIS A 2 -13.58 -48.52 -15.68
N LYS A 3 -13.34 -48.04 -14.46
CA LYS A 3 -13.42 -46.62 -14.08
C LYS A 3 -12.03 -46.01 -14.30
N ILE A 4 -11.91 -45.11 -15.27
CA ILE A 4 -10.70 -44.29 -15.41
C ILE A 4 -10.95 -43.03 -14.59
N LEU A 5 -10.50 -43.04 -13.33
CA LEU A 5 -10.37 -41.87 -12.48
C LEU A 5 -9.08 -41.16 -12.87
N LEU A 6 -9.11 -40.38 -13.95
CA LEU A 6 -8.05 -39.43 -14.28
C LEU A 6 -8.34 -38.12 -13.52
N GLY A 7 -7.72 -38.02 -12.34
CA GLY A 7 -7.75 -36.83 -11.52
C GLY A 7 -7.11 -35.65 -12.24
N ALA A 8 -7.94 -34.69 -12.64
CA ALA A 8 -7.47 -33.36 -12.99
C ALA A 8 -7.45 -32.51 -11.71
N ALA A 9 -6.41 -32.71 -10.90
CA ALA A 9 -6.01 -31.72 -9.92
C ALA A 9 -5.40 -30.53 -10.68
N ILE A 10 -6.24 -29.60 -11.13
CA ILE A 10 -5.80 -28.29 -11.57
C ILE A 10 -5.47 -27.52 -10.29
N ALA A 11 -4.30 -27.82 -9.75
CA ALA A 11 -3.71 -27.07 -8.66
C ALA A 11 -3.43 -25.66 -9.17
N LEU A 12 -4.25 -24.71 -8.72
CA LEU A 12 -3.86 -23.37 -8.26
C LEU A 12 -2.45 -22.89 -8.67
N ILE A 13 -2.22 -22.67 -9.97
CA ILE A 13 -1.14 -21.80 -10.46
C ILE A 13 -1.74 -20.40 -10.62
N GLY A 14 -2.12 -19.82 -9.48
CA GLY A 14 -2.41 -18.40 -9.33
C GLY A 14 -1.62 -17.80 -8.16
N LEU A 15 -0.60 -18.53 -7.69
CA LEU A 15 0.35 -18.06 -6.70
C LEU A 15 1.36 -17.15 -7.38
N GLY A 16 1.50 -15.93 -6.85
CA GLY A 16 2.80 -15.26 -6.92
C GLY A 16 2.86 -14.06 -7.85
N MET A 17 1.92 -13.14 -7.71
CA MET A 17 2.31 -11.73 -7.70
C MET A 17 1.76 -11.07 -6.45
N SER A 18 2.09 -11.65 -5.29
CA SER A 18 2.22 -10.84 -4.08
C SER A 18 3.43 -9.94 -4.32
N SER A 19 3.23 -8.86 -5.05
CA SER A 19 4.12 -7.72 -4.93
C SER A 19 4.05 -7.37 -3.45
N SER A 20 5.08 -7.76 -2.71
CA SER A 20 5.38 -7.19 -1.41
C SER A 20 5.71 -5.73 -1.66
N ALA A 21 4.68 -4.93 -1.95
CA ALA A 21 4.70 -3.52 -1.66
C ALA A 21 4.99 -3.49 -0.16
N ASN A 22 6.14 -2.97 0.22
CA ASN A 22 6.40 -2.67 1.61
C ASN A 22 5.24 -1.76 2.01
N ALA A 23 4.26 -2.30 2.73
CA ALA A 23 3.13 -1.53 3.22
C ALA A 23 3.73 -0.58 4.26
N TRP A 24 4.06 0.62 3.81
CA TRP A 24 4.57 1.65 4.68
C TRP A 24 3.55 1.88 5.79
N PRO A 25 3.99 2.03 7.05
CA PRO A 25 3.06 2.22 8.14
C PRO A 25 2.24 3.48 7.87
N PRO A 26 0.90 3.38 7.87
CA PRO A 26 0.04 4.54 7.71
C PRO A 26 0.19 5.51 8.91
N PRO A 27 -0.40 6.70 8.83
CA PRO A 27 -0.47 7.62 9.95
C PRO A 27 -1.04 6.95 11.20
N THR A 28 -0.53 7.32 12.37
CA THR A 28 -1.00 6.81 13.66
C THR A 28 -2.32 7.43 14.11
N ALA A 29 -2.68 8.59 13.56
CA ALA A 29 -3.98 9.21 13.78
C ALA A 29 -5.08 8.32 13.19
N THR A 30 -6.22 8.22 13.86
CA THR A 30 -7.38 7.50 13.32
C THR A 30 -7.89 8.17 12.04
N CYS A 31 -8.20 7.38 11.02
CA CYS A 31 -9.01 7.81 9.88
C CYS A 31 -10.44 7.33 10.11
N ASP A 32 -11.39 8.24 10.04
CA ASP A 32 -12.81 7.98 10.18
C ASP A 32 -13.62 9.01 9.36
N ALA A 33 -14.95 8.87 9.38
CA ALA A 33 -15.82 9.73 8.59
C ALA A 33 -15.71 11.23 8.94
N SER A 34 -15.22 11.59 10.13
CA SER A 34 -15.09 12.99 10.56
C SER A 34 -13.91 13.72 9.90
N ASN A 35 -12.90 12.97 9.44
CA ASN A 35 -11.72 13.51 8.76
C ASN A 35 -11.54 12.94 7.34
N ALA A 36 -12.62 12.47 6.72
CA ALA A 36 -12.62 12.07 5.32
C ALA A 36 -12.14 13.22 4.41
N GLY A 37 -11.21 12.93 3.50
CA GLY A 37 -10.52 13.89 2.64
C GLY A 37 -9.38 14.67 3.31
N ALA A 38 -9.13 14.44 4.61
CA ALA A 38 -7.94 15.01 5.25
C ALA A 38 -6.68 14.36 4.68
N GLN A 39 -5.63 15.16 4.54
CA GLN A 39 -4.32 14.70 4.11
C GLN A 39 -3.31 14.85 5.25
N THR A 40 -2.37 13.92 5.31
CA THR A 40 -1.27 13.98 6.27
C THR A 40 0.00 13.38 5.67
N ALA A 41 1.14 13.69 6.27
CA ALA A 41 2.44 13.20 5.83
C ALA A 41 3.12 12.40 6.94
N THR A 42 3.65 11.22 6.61
CA THR A 42 4.54 10.46 7.51
C THR A 42 5.97 10.47 7.00
N PRO A 43 6.98 10.60 7.87
CA PRO A 43 8.39 10.54 7.46
C PRO A 43 8.72 9.19 6.80
N PHE A 44 9.48 9.24 5.71
CA PHE A 44 9.95 8.06 4.99
C PHE A 44 11.35 8.29 4.40
N GLY A 45 12.35 7.54 4.88
CA GLY A 45 13.73 7.71 4.40
C GLY A 45 14.22 9.15 4.55
N SER A 46 14.68 9.77 3.45
CA SER A 46 15.04 11.20 3.38
C SER A 46 13.88 12.11 2.97
N GLY A 47 12.65 11.61 2.94
CA GLY A 47 11.45 12.37 2.56
C GLY A 47 10.22 11.96 3.37
N TYR A 48 9.07 11.88 2.71
CA TYR A 48 7.79 11.63 3.36
C TYR A 48 6.78 10.98 2.40
N ILE A 49 5.76 10.35 2.96
CA ILE A 49 4.62 9.81 2.23
C ILE A 49 3.40 10.63 2.59
N VAL A 50 2.67 11.09 1.57
CA VAL A 50 1.37 11.71 1.72
C VAL A 50 0.29 10.64 1.70
N TRP A 51 -0.63 10.76 2.65
CA TRP A 51 -1.78 9.89 2.84
C TRP A 51 -3.04 10.73 2.78
N GLU A 52 -4.13 10.12 2.32
CA GLU A 52 -5.47 10.70 2.42
C GLU A 52 -6.40 9.73 3.14
N CYS A 53 -7.32 10.27 3.93
CA CYS A 53 -8.32 9.48 4.63
C CYS A 53 -9.57 9.33 3.74
N ASP A 54 -9.99 8.10 3.43
CA ASP A 54 -11.22 7.84 2.67
C ASP A 54 -12.50 7.87 3.53
N GLY A 55 -12.35 8.11 4.84
CA GLY A 55 -13.42 8.04 5.83
C GLY A 55 -13.46 6.72 6.61
N SER A 56 -12.55 5.79 6.35
CA SER A 56 -12.41 4.52 7.08
C SER A 56 -10.96 4.04 7.22
N GLN A 57 -10.10 4.38 6.27
CA GLN A 57 -8.68 4.06 6.28
C GLN A 57 -7.83 5.15 5.62
N TRP A 58 -6.59 5.27 6.06
CA TRP A 58 -5.58 6.03 5.33
C TRP A 58 -5.13 5.24 4.12
N TYR A 59 -5.16 5.85 2.96
CA TYR A 59 -4.61 5.28 1.74
C TYR A 59 -3.43 6.11 1.23
N PHE A 60 -2.48 5.42 0.62
CA PHE A 60 -1.27 6.02 0.06
C PHE A 60 -1.65 6.89 -1.14
N MET A 61 -1.22 8.15 -1.13
CA MET A 61 -1.37 9.05 -2.26
C MET A 61 -0.09 9.10 -3.09
N LEU A 62 0.98 9.58 -2.48
CA LEU A 62 2.24 9.82 -3.17
C LEU A 62 3.40 9.79 -2.19
N GLN A 63 4.57 9.36 -2.66
CA GLN A 63 5.80 9.40 -1.90
C GLN A 63 6.71 10.49 -2.45
N TYR A 64 7.37 11.21 -1.56
CA TYR A 64 8.34 12.23 -1.88
C TYR A 64 9.71 11.83 -1.33
N VAL A 65 10.76 12.10 -2.11
CA VAL A 65 12.15 12.03 -1.66
C VAL A 65 12.73 13.43 -1.70
N CYS A 66 13.32 13.84 -0.58
CA CYS A 66 13.97 15.13 -0.48
C CYS A 66 15.49 15.01 -0.62
N ASP A 67 16.11 16.12 -1.03
CA ASP A 67 17.56 16.29 -0.99
C ASP A 67 18.11 16.18 0.45
N SER A 68 19.43 16.13 0.60
CA SER A 68 20.10 15.98 1.89
C SER A 68 19.83 17.11 2.89
N ASN A 69 19.33 18.26 2.42
CA ASN A 69 18.98 19.41 3.25
C ASN A 69 17.47 19.46 3.55
N GLY A 70 16.66 18.56 2.96
CA GLY A 70 15.20 18.51 3.12
C GLY A 70 14.45 19.63 2.39
N ASN A 71 15.12 20.42 1.54
CA ASN A 71 14.54 21.66 0.99
C ASN A 71 13.86 21.46 -0.37
N ASN A 72 14.38 20.56 -1.21
CA ASN A 72 13.70 20.15 -2.44
C ASN A 72 13.25 18.70 -2.33
N CYS A 73 11.94 18.48 -2.49
CA CYS A 73 11.33 17.17 -2.49
C CYS A 73 10.65 16.92 -3.85
N ILE A 74 10.95 15.77 -4.46
CA ILE A 74 10.33 15.36 -5.72
C ILE A 74 9.43 14.15 -5.49
N PRO A 75 8.30 14.03 -6.20
CA PRO A 75 7.47 12.85 -6.14
C PRO A 75 8.18 11.66 -6.79
N LEU A 76 7.99 10.46 -6.23
CA LEU A 76 8.41 9.18 -6.79
C LEU A 76 7.29 8.49 -7.55
#